data_AF-A0A645GBJ8-F1
#
_entry.id   AF-A0A645GBJ8-F1
#
_cell.length_a   1.000
_cell.length_b   1.000
_cell.length_c   1.000
_cell.angle_alpha   90.00
_cell.angle_beta   90.00
_cell.angle_gamma   90.00
#
_symmetry.space_group_name_H-M   'P 1'
#
loop_
_entity.id
_entity.type
_entity.pdbx_description
1 polymer ?
#
loop_
_entity_poly.entity_id
_entity_poly.type
_entity_poly.pdbx_seq_one_letter_code
_entity_poly.pdbx_strand_id
1 'polypeptide(L)'
;MLAPGEVAVTAYRTLRDSATFTDKRIIIRDVQGLTGKKVEIYSIPYSSINMWSTETAGILFDLSAEVELWTRAGHIKITLQKGVDVREFDRLIAHCVLR
;
A
#
# COMPACT_ATOMS: atom_id res chain seq x y z
N MET A 1 -9.24 -1.71 -11.07
CA MET A 1 -9.26 -1.87 -12.54
C MET A 1 -8.01 -1.19 -13.07
N LEU A 2 -7.29 -1.85 -13.98
CA LEU A 2 -6.05 -1.31 -14.56
C LEU A 2 -6.38 -0.43 -15.78
N ALA A 3 -5.58 0.60 -16.01
CA ALA A 3 -5.63 1.36 -17.25
C ALA A 3 -5.09 0.52 -18.42
N PRO A 4 -5.42 0.85 -19.68
CA PRO A 4 -4.81 0.19 -20.84
C PRO A 4 -3.27 0.22 -20.77
N GLY A 5 -2.66 -0.96 -20.90
CA GLY A 5 -1.20 -1.13 -20.81
C GLY A 5 -0.58 -0.91 -19.43
N GLU A 6 -1.37 -0.73 -18.37
CA GLU A 6 -0.87 -0.79 -16.98
C GLU A 6 -0.74 -2.25 -16.56
N VAL A 7 0.39 -2.60 -15.95
CA VAL A 7 0.74 -3.97 -15.57
C VAL A 7 0.87 -4.07 -14.05
N ALA A 8 0.18 -5.04 -13.45
CA ALA A 8 0.36 -5.33 -12.03
C ALA A 8 1.73 -5.99 -11.79
N VAL A 9 2.46 -5.48 -10.81
CA VAL A 9 3.79 -5.95 -10.43
C VAL A 9 3.69 -6.91 -9.25
N THR A 10 3.05 -6.48 -8.17
CA THR A 10 2.79 -7.31 -7.00
C THR A 10 1.57 -6.83 -6.23
N ALA A 11 1.02 -7.66 -5.37
CA ALA A 11 -0.06 -7.28 -4.48
C ALA A 11 0.22 -7.76 -3.05
N TYR A 12 0.01 -6.86 -2.09
CA TYR A 12 0.12 -7.12 -0.67
C TYR A 12 -1.27 -7.19 -0.05
N ARG A 13 -1.45 -8.15 0.86
CA ARG A 13 -2.66 -8.23 1.66
C ARG A 13 -2.57 -7.22 2.80
N THR A 14 -3.57 -6.35 2.90
CA THR A 14 -3.71 -5.40 4.01
C THR A 14 -4.66 -5.98 5.06
N LEU A 15 -4.73 -5.37 6.24
CA LEU A 15 -5.71 -5.79 7.26
C LEU A 15 -7.16 -5.76 6.75
N ARG A 16 -7.47 -4.81 5.86
CA ARG A 16 -8.84 -4.62 5.36
C ARG A 16 -9.08 -5.29 4.02
N ASP A 17 -8.11 -5.26 3.10
CA ASP A 17 -8.19 -5.94 1.81
C ASP A 17 -6.84 -6.05 1.08
N SER A 18 -6.44 -5.05 0.29
CA SER A 18 -5.24 -5.16 -0.56
C SER A 18 -4.58 -3.83 -0.96
N ALA A 19 -3.28 -3.90 -1.21
CA ALA A 19 -2.48 -2.84 -1.84
C ALA A 19 -1.71 -3.44 -3.03
N THR A 20 -2.02 -3.00 -4.24
CA THR A 20 -1.46 -3.53 -5.48
C THR A 20 -0.51 -2.52 -6.11
N PHE A 21 0.73 -2.92 -6.34
CA PHE A 21 1.71 -2.16 -7.10
C PHE A 21 1.54 -2.46 -8.58
N THR A 22 1.57 -1.42 -9.39
CA THR A 22 1.62 -1.52 -10.84
C THR A 22 2.91 -0.90 -11.35
N ASP A 23 3.08 -0.85 -12.67
CA ASP A 23 4.15 -0.08 -13.29
C ASP A 23 3.91 1.46 -13.20
N LYS A 24 2.74 1.91 -12.73
CA LYS A 24 2.34 3.33 -12.73
C LYS A 24 1.95 3.90 -11.36
N ARG A 25 1.39 3.08 -10.47
CA ARG A 25 0.79 3.54 -9.20
C ARG A 25 0.64 2.43 -8.18
N ILE A 26 0.38 2.82 -6.93
CA ILE A 26 -0.18 1.94 -5.91
C ILE A 26 -1.71 2.07 -5.97
N ILE A 27 -2.41 0.94 -6.08
CA ILE A 27 -3.86 0.85 -5.97
C ILE A 27 -4.19 0.25 -4.61
N ILE A 28 -4.82 1.03 -3.73
CA ILE A 28 -5.28 0.57 -2.43
C ILE A 28 -6.77 0.30 -2.54
N ARG A 29 -7.19 -0.91 -2.19
CA ARG A 29 -8.60 -1.24 -1.98
C ARG A 29 -8.82 -1.30 -0.47
N ASP A 30 -9.71 -0.45 0.02
CA ASP A 30 -10.05 -0.32 1.43
C ASP A 30 -11.51 -0.70 1.65
N VAL A 31 -11.74 -1.82 2.33
CA VAL A 31 -13.08 -2.25 2.73
C VAL A 31 -13.49 -1.50 4.00
N GLN A 32 -14.59 -0.77 3.93
CA GLN A 32 -15.09 0.10 4.99
C GLN A 32 -16.42 -0.39 5.56
N GLY A 33 -16.64 -0.05 6.83
CA GLY A 33 -17.87 -0.33 7.56
C GLY A 33 -17.99 -1.76 8.07
N LEU A 34 -18.88 -1.95 9.04
CA LEU A 34 -19.07 -3.24 9.74
C LEU A 34 -19.52 -4.38 8.82
N THR A 35 -20.23 -4.06 7.74
CA THR A 35 -20.77 -5.05 6.79
C THR A 35 -19.82 -5.37 5.64
N GLY A 36 -18.70 -4.64 5.52
CA GLY A 36 -17.74 -4.78 4.41
C GLY A 36 -18.30 -4.46 3.02
N LYS A 37 -19.51 -3.90 2.93
CA LYS A 37 -20.17 -3.59 1.64
C LYS A 37 -19.63 -2.32 0.99
N LYS A 38 -19.12 -1.38 1.77
CA LYS A 38 -18.53 -0.15 1.25
C LYS A 38 -17.07 -0.44 0.91
N VAL A 39 -16.67 -0.16 -0.32
CA VAL A 39 -15.29 -0.34 -0.77
C VAL A 39 -14.83 0.97 -1.37
N GLU A 40 -13.77 1.53 -0.82
CA GLU A 40 -13.08 2.68 -1.39
C GLU A 40 -11.83 2.19 -2.11
N ILE A 41 -11.53 2.79 -3.26
CA ILE A 41 -10.35 2.46 -4.06
C ILE A 41 -9.57 3.74 -4.28
N TYR A 42 -8.34 3.77 -3.78
CA TYR A 42 -7.41 4.86 -4.00
C TYR A 42 -6.40 4.46 -5.06
N SER A 43 -6.10 5.39 -5.96
CA SER A 43 -5.03 5.26 -6.94
C SER A 43 -4.00 6.32 -6.66
N ILE A 44 -2.79 5.91 -6.29
CA ILE A 44 -1.70 6.80 -5.88
C ILE A 44 -0.56 6.67 -6.88
N PRO A 45 -0.48 7.58 -7.87
CA PRO A 45 0.66 7.64 -8.79
C PRO A 45 1.97 7.76 -8.02
N TYR A 46 3.01 7.06 -8.45
CA TYR A 46 4.31 7.12 -7.77
C TYR A 46 4.88 8.53 -7.73
N SER A 47 4.67 9.31 -8.80
CA SER A 47 5.06 10.72 -8.90
C SER A 47 4.38 11.66 -7.90
N SER A 48 3.31 11.21 -7.23
CA SER A 48 2.60 12.00 -6.22
C SER A 48 3.08 11.75 -4.80
N ILE A 49 3.91 10.73 -4.58
CA ILE A 49 4.43 10.34 -3.27
C ILE A 49 5.66 11.20 -2.98
N ASN A 50 5.53 12.09 -1.99
CA ASN A 50 6.61 13.01 -1.58
C ASN A 50 7.51 12.39 -0.51
N MET A 51 6.97 11.47 0.29
CA MET A 51 7.68 10.76 1.35
C MET A 51 6.92 9.46 1.67
N TRP A 52 7.63 8.45 2.16
CA TRP A 52 7.03 7.28 2.79
C TRP A 52 7.81 6.87 4.03
N SER A 53 7.19 6.08 4.89
CA SER A 53 7.84 5.38 6.00
C SER A 53 7.31 3.95 6.09
N THR A 54 8.13 3.05 6.61
CA THR A 54 7.75 1.66 6.88
C THR A 54 8.11 1.30 8.32
N GLU A 55 7.18 0.65 9.02
CA GLU A 55 7.35 0.15 10.37
C GLU A 55 7.13 -1.36 10.40
N THR A 56 8.10 -2.10 10.92
CA THR A 56 8.02 -3.56 11.03
C THR A 56 7.29 -3.94 12.30
N ALA A 57 6.45 -4.98 12.23
CA ALA A 57 5.89 -5.62 13.40
C ALA A 57 7.00 -6.09 14.37
N GLY A 58 6.95 -5.66 15.63
CA GLY A 58 7.89 -6.11 16.66
C GLY A 58 7.87 -7.63 16.85
N ILE A 59 9.02 -8.23 17.16
CA ILE A 59 9.27 -9.68 17.18
C ILE A 59 8.43 -10.43 18.25
N LEU A 60 8.00 -9.73 19.30
CA LEU A 60 7.38 -10.30 20.50
C LEU A 60 5.85 -10.33 20.48
N PHE A 61 5.20 -9.63 19.55
CA PHE A 61 3.74 -9.54 19.47
C PHE A 61 3.27 -9.75 18.03
N ASP A 62 2.05 -10.27 17.88
CA ASP A 62 1.38 -10.52 16.60
C ASP A 62 0.97 -9.21 15.89
N LEU A 63 1.92 -8.29 15.76
CA LEU A 63 1.69 -6.94 15.28
C LEU A 63 1.61 -6.95 13.74
N SER A 64 0.79 -6.05 13.22
CA SER A 64 0.79 -5.75 11.78
C SER A 64 1.95 -4.80 11.48
N ALA A 65 2.45 -4.87 10.25
CA ALA A 65 3.40 -3.89 9.76
C ALA A 65 2.65 -2.69 9.17
N GLU A 66 3.23 -1.50 9.28
CA GLU A 66 2.58 -0.27 8.83
C GLU A 66 3.41 0.43 7.77
N VAL A 67 2.72 0.99 6.78
CA VAL A 67 3.29 1.84 5.75
C VAL A 67 2.51 3.14 5.73
N GLU A 68 3.23 4.24 5.77
CA GLU A 68 2.65 5.58 5.67
C GLU A 68 3.19 6.29 4.43
N LEU A 69 2.29 6.95 3.68
CA LEU A 69 2.58 7.66 2.44
C LEU A 69 2.14 9.12 2.58
N TRP A 70 3.02 10.04 2.26
CA TRP A 70 2.72 11.48 2.21
C TRP A 70 2.67 11.95 0.77
N THR A 71 1.57 12.60 0.44
CA THR A 71 1.35 13.28 -0.83
C THR A 71 0.99 14.74 -0.57
N ARG A 72 1.02 15.58 -1.60
CA ARG A 72 0.50 16.96 -1.51
C ARG A 72 -0.98 17.02 -1.13
N ALA A 73 -1.75 15.96 -1.38
CA ALA A 73 -3.17 15.89 -1.10
C ALA A 73 -3.48 15.37 0.32
N GLY A 74 -2.49 14.81 1.02
CA GLY A 74 -2.68 14.28 2.37
C GLY A 74 -1.79 13.09 2.70
N HIS A 75 -2.08 12.51 3.87
CA HIS A 75 -1.38 11.38 4.46
C HIS A 75 -2.24 10.12 4.37
N ILE A 76 -1.64 9.00 3.93
CA ILE A 76 -2.31 7.72 3.70
C ILE A 76 -1.59 6.65 4.51
N LYS A 77 -2.32 5.99 5.40
CA LYS A 77 -1.83 4.89 6.24
C LYS A 77 -2.34 3.55 5.72
N ILE A 78 -1.43 2.61 5.51
CA ILE A 78 -1.68 1.24 5.06
C ILE A 78 -1.18 0.28 6.12
N THR A 79 -2.09 -0.49 6.71
CA THR A 79 -1.72 -1.55 7.66
C THR A 79 -1.68 -2.89 6.94
N LEU A 80 -0.50 -3.50 6.88
CA LEU A 80 -0.24 -4.78 6.23
C LEU A 80 -0.59 -5.94 7.16
N GLN A 81 -1.07 -7.05 6.61
CA GLN A 81 -1.31 -8.24 7.42
C GLN A 81 -0.02 -8.83 7.97
N LYS A 82 -0.14 -9.55 9.09
CA LYS A 82 0.99 -10.30 9.67
C LYS A 82 1.59 -11.24 8.63
N GLY A 83 2.92 -11.33 8.62
CA GLY A 83 3.68 -12.18 7.70
C GLY A 83 3.96 -11.55 6.34
N VAL A 84 3.45 -10.36 6.06
CA VAL A 84 3.92 -9.56 4.92
C VAL A 84 5.33 -9.04 5.20
N ASP A 85 6.26 -9.26 4.26
CA ASP A 85 7.61 -8.71 4.34
C ASP A 85 7.59 -7.20 4.04
N VAL A 86 7.64 -6.38 5.11
CA VAL A 86 7.68 -4.92 4.98
C VAL A 86 8.95 -4.42 4.29
N ARG A 87 10.06 -5.16 4.37
CA ARG A 87 11.32 -4.76 3.73
C ARG A 87 11.24 -4.95 2.22
N GLU A 88 10.54 -5.98 1.77
CA GLU A 88 10.25 -6.14 0.34
C GLU A 88 9.36 -5.00 -0.16
N PHE A 89 8.32 -4.66 0.59
CA PHE A 89 7.45 -3.52 0.28
C PHE A 89 8.27 -2.22 0.18
N ASP A 90 9.13 -1.95 1.16
CA ASP A 90 9.98 -0.76 1.21
C ASP A 90 10.93 -0.67 -0.01
N ARG A 91 11.57 -1.78 -0.38
CA ARG A 91 12.40 -1.85 -1.60
C ARG A 91 11.60 -1.59 -2.86
N LEU A 92 10.39 -2.15 -2.95
CA LEU A 92 9.54 -1.99 -4.13
C LEU A 92 9.04 -0.56 -4.28
N ILE A 93 8.57 0.07 -3.19
CA ILE A 93 8.11 1.46 -3.26
C ILE A 93 9.28 2.41 -3.56
N ALA A 94 10.47 2.17 -2.99
CA ALA A 94 11.66 2.93 -3.33
C ALA A 94 12.00 2.82 -4.83
N HIS A 95 11.97 1.61 -5.39
CA HIS A 95 12.22 1.39 -6.82
C HIS A 95 11.20 2.10 -7.73
N CYS A 96 9.93 2.17 -7.32
CA CYS A 96 8.90 2.83 -8.10
C CYS A 96 8.92 4.37 -7.96
N VAL A 97 9.24 4.90 -6.79
CA VAL A 97 9.21 6.34 -6.50
C VAL A 97 10.50 7.05 -6.90
N LEU A 98 11.66 6.42 -6.73
CA LEU A 98 12.99 7.02 -7.01
C LEU A 98 13.49 6.76 -8.43
N ARG A 99 12.61 6.29 -9.31
CA ARG A 99 12.94 5.90 -10.68
C ARG A 99 13.18 7.07 -11.62
#